data_AF-A0A524QUA5-F1
#
_entry.id   AF-A0A524QUA5-F1
#
_cell.length_a   1.000
_cell.length_b   1.000
_cell.length_c   1.000
_cell.angle_alpha   90.00
_cell.angle_beta   90.00
_cell.angle_gamma   90.00
#
_symmetry.space_group_name_H-M   'P 1'
#
loop_
_entity.id
_entity.type
_entity.pdbx_description
1 polymer ?
#
loop_
_entity_poly.entity_id
_entity_poly.type
_entity_poly.pdbx_seq_one_letter_code
_entity_poly.pdbx_strand_id
1 'polypeptide(L)'
;MKRVVLSAILLLGFLVFSIATTKIDKGGVDLKNISPEIASVLSPDKVEQAILLSDLKAGWYFFTTVFDVLVLAGILWFGFSGRIKNLSEKLADWLHRQRSPLFFAASLGLVLALALSFATATDKHPVEAGSLVFAVLWGVVALFAGRYRNYAMKVFYILILSLAIWLIGLPLSYYRGFVIEHHFSLSTQTFGNWLADTIKSGYIGAL
;
A
#
# COMPACT_ATOMS: atom_id res chain seq x y z
N MET A 1 12.35 9.27 28.01
CA MET A 1 10.87 9.24 28.09
C MET A 1 10.18 9.03 26.73
N LYS A 2 10.53 9.75 25.65
CA LYS A 2 9.83 9.65 24.34
C LYS A 2 9.73 8.25 23.71
N ARG A 3 10.71 7.36 23.94
CA ARG A 3 10.70 5.98 23.41
C ARG A 3 9.70 5.06 24.13
N VAL A 4 9.49 5.28 25.44
CA VAL A 4 8.60 4.45 26.28
C VAL A 4 7.14 4.74 25.98
N VAL A 5 6.80 6.01 25.67
CA VAL A 5 5.43 6.42 25.33
C VAL A 5 4.95 5.76 24.03
N LEU A 6 5.80 5.66 23.00
CA LEU A 6 5.42 4.98 21.76
C LEU A 6 5.19 3.47 21.99
N SER A 7 6.10 2.81 22.72
CA SER A 7 5.93 1.39 23.05
C SER A 7 4.65 1.15 23.84
N ALA A 8 4.30 2.05 24.77
CA ALA A 8 3.05 1.98 25.53
C ALA A 8 1.81 2.20 24.64
N ILE A 9 1.87 3.12 23.68
CA ILE A 9 0.77 3.37 22.74
C ILE A 9 0.60 2.22 21.73
N LEU A 10 1.69 1.65 21.22
CA LEU A 10 1.64 0.45 20.37
C LEU A 10 1.13 -0.76 21.14
N LEU A 11 1.54 -0.93 22.40
CA LEU A 11 0.99 -1.94 23.29
C LEU A 11 -0.50 -1.71 23.56
N LEU A 12 -0.94 -0.46 23.75
CA LEU A 12 -2.36 -0.14 23.92
C LEU A 12 -3.15 -0.44 22.65
N GLY A 13 -2.63 -0.08 21.46
CA GLY A 13 -3.25 -0.40 20.18
C GLY A 13 -3.33 -1.91 19.93
N PHE A 14 -2.27 -2.65 20.27
CA PHE A 14 -2.26 -4.11 20.23
C PHE A 14 -3.22 -4.75 21.23
N LEU A 15 -3.32 -4.18 22.44
CA LEU A 15 -4.22 -4.66 23.49
C LEU A 15 -5.69 -4.41 23.12
N VAL A 16 -5.99 -3.25 22.56
CA VAL A 16 -7.30 -2.92 21.99
C VAL A 16 -7.65 -3.85 20.82
N PHE A 17 -6.69 -4.14 19.93
CA PHE A 17 -6.85 -5.13 18.86
C PHE A 17 -7.11 -6.54 19.40
N SER A 18 -6.35 -6.95 20.42
CA SER A 18 -6.53 -8.24 21.08
C SER A 18 -7.93 -8.32 21.71
N ILE A 19 -8.42 -7.27 22.35
CA ILE A 19 -9.79 -7.23 22.91
C ILE A 19 -10.85 -7.31 21.80
N ALA A 20 -10.66 -6.59 20.69
CA ALA A 20 -11.59 -6.61 19.57
C ALA A 20 -11.67 -7.97 18.87
N THR A 21 -10.55 -8.69 18.79
CA THR A 21 -10.46 -10.00 18.11
C THR A 21 -10.75 -11.19 19.01
N THR A 22 -10.57 -11.07 20.33
CA THR A 22 -10.87 -12.14 21.31
C THR A 22 -12.37 -12.36 21.53
N LYS A 23 -13.24 -11.43 21.13
CA LYS A 23 -14.70 -11.63 21.15
C LYS A 23 -15.24 -12.48 20.00
N ILE A 24 -14.39 -12.94 19.08
CA ILE A 24 -14.79 -13.87 18.01
C ILE A 24 -14.90 -15.27 18.64
N ASP A 25 -16.01 -15.53 19.31
CA ASP A 25 -16.31 -16.82 19.91
C ASP A 25 -16.69 -17.82 18.81
N LYS A 26 -15.88 -18.86 18.62
CA LYS A 26 -16.08 -19.90 17.59
C LYS A 26 -17.29 -20.80 17.89
N GLY A 27 -17.97 -20.64 19.03
CA GLY A 27 -19.07 -21.52 19.45
C GLY A 27 -20.47 -20.88 19.51
N GLY A 28 -20.62 -19.62 19.07
CA GLY A 28 -21.81 -18.81 19.43
C GLY A 28 -22.61 -18.22 18.27
N VAL A 29 -22.36 -18.62 17.02
CA VAL A 29 -23.13 -18.06 15.89
C VAL A 29 -24.56 -18.62 15.93
N ASP A 30 -25.51 -17.77 16.32
CA ASP A 30 -26.92 -18.15 16.36
C ASP A 30 -27.49 -18.27 14.94
N LEU A 31 -27.32 -19.45 14.35
CA LEU A 31 -27.81 -19.77 13.02
C LEU A 31 -29.34 -19.70 12.91
N LYS A 32 -30.08 -19.62 14.04
CA LYS A 32 -31.55 -19.57 14.04
C LYS A 32 -32.10 -18.25 13.50
N ASN A 33 -31.31 -17.19 13.49
CA ASN A 33 -31.72 -15.86 13.01
C ASN A 33 -31.30 -15.58 11.55
N ILE A 34 -30.83 -16.58 10.81
CA ILE A 34 -30.45 -16.41 9.40
C ILE A 34 -31.71 -16.35 8.52
N SER A 35 -31.74 -15.40 7.58
CA SER A 35 -32.82 -15.30 6.59
C SER A 35 -32.99 -16.64 5.84
N PRO A 36 -34.24 -17.11 5.63
CA PRO A 36 -34.52 -18.34 4.89
C PRO A 36 -33.86 -18.37 3.49
N GLU A 37 -33.73 -17.21 2.84
CA GLU A 37 -33.07 -17.06 1.54
C GLU A 37 -31.60 -17.50 1.60
N ILE A 38 -30.85 -17.05 2.61
CA ILE A 38 -29.43 -17.38 2.77
C ILE A 38 -29.25 -18.87 3.11
N ALA A 39 -30.12 -19.40 3.97
CA ALA A 39 -30.10 -20.80 4.37
C ALA A 39 -30.39 -21.77 3.20
N SER A 40 -31.11 -21.31 2.18
CA SER A 40 -31.39 -22.09 0.96
C SER A 40 -30.23 -22.14 -0.04
N VAL A 41 -29.30 -21.18 0.02
CA VAL A 41 -28.20 -21.02 -0.95
C VAL A 41 -26.87 -21.51 -0.40
N LEU A 42 -26.63 -21.34 0.90
CA LEU A 42 -25.36 -21.64 1.56
C LEU A 42 -25.50 -22.77 2.58
N SER A 43 -24.49 -23.66 2.64
CA SER A 43 -24.41 -24.64 3.71
C SER A 43 -24.16 -23.96 5.06
N PRO A 44 -24.62 -24.53 6.18
CA PRO A 44 -24.43 -23.97 7.53
C PRO A 44 -22.97 -23.58 7.82
N ASP A 45 -22.02 -24.45 7.47
CA ASP A 45 -20.59 -24.22 7.66
C ASP A 45 -20.08 -22.98 6.90
N LYS A 46 -20.60 -22.73 5.68
CA LYS A 46 -20.22 -21.55 4.89
C LYS A 46 -20.81 -20.27 5.46
N VAL A 47 -22.01 -20.35 6.05
CA VAL A 47 -22.61 -19.19 6.73
C VAL A 47 -21.81 -18.84 7.98
N GLU A 48 -21.42 -19.84 8.77
CA GLU A 48 -20.55 -19.64 9.94
C GLU A 48 -19.20 -19.01 9.54
N GLN A 49 -18.54 -19.55 8.51
CA GLN A 49 -17.29 -18.98 7.99
C GLN A 49 -17.47 -17.54 7.50
N ALA A 50 -18.58 -17.22 6.84
CA ALA A 50 -18.86 -15.86 6.37
C ALA A 50 -19.05 -14.88 7.53
N ILE A 51 -19.72 -15.30 8.61
CA ILE A 51 -19.91 -14.49 9.82
C ILE A 51 -18.58 -14.25 10.52
N LEU A 52 -17.79 -15.30 10.74
CA LEU A 52 -16.44 -15.20 11.32
C LEU A 52 -15.53 -14.27 10.51
N LEU A 53 -15.58 -14.37 9.18
CA LEU A 53 -14.83 -13.49 8.29
C LEU A 53 -15.31 -12.03 8.38
N SER A 54 -16.63 -11.81 8.46
CA SER A 54 -17.21 -10.47 8.61
C SER A 54 -16.74 -9.79 9.89
N ASP A 55 -16.81 -10.51 11.02
CA ASP A 55 -16.37 -9.99 12.32
C ASP A 55 -14.87 -9.71 12.34
N LEU A 56 -14.07 -10.62 11.76
CA LEU A 56 -12.64 -10.42 11.58
C LEU A 56 -12.35 -9.18 10.73
N LYS A 57 -13.09 -8.96 9.64
CA LYS A 57 -12.93 -7.78 8.78
C LYS A 57 -13.26 -6.49 9.52
N ALA A 58 -14.30 -6.49 10.35
CA ALA A 58 -14.67 -5.32 11.17
C ALA A 58 -13.57 -4.98 12.19
N GLY A 59 -13.09 -5.97 12.94
CA GLY A 59 -11.98 -5.79 13.89
C GLY A 59 -10.69 -5.36 13.20
N TRP A 60 -10.41 -5.91 12.01
CA TRP A 60 -9.26 -5.56 11.19
C TRP A 60 -9.29 -4.10 10.73
N TYR A 61 -10.44 -3.62 10.24
CA TYR A 61 -10.58 -2.22 9.79
C TYR A 61 -10.24 -1.25 10.92
N PHE A 62 -10.84 -1.44 12.08
CA PHE A 62 -10.57 -0.60 13.25
C PHE A 62 -9.10 -0.63 13.65
N PHE A 63 -8.48 -1.81 13.68
CA PHE A 63 -7.06 -1.95 13.97
C PHE A 63 -6.18 -1.20 12.99
N THR A 64 -6.40 -1.37 11.69
CA THR A 64 -5.61 -0.67 10.66
C THR A 64 -5.75 0.83 10.79
N THR A 65 -6.95 1.36 11.08
CA THR A 65 -7.14 2.79 11.31
C THR A 65 -6.35 3.30 12.51
N VAL A 66 -6.40 2.59 13.64
CA VAL A 66 -5.61 2.96 14.82
C VAL A 66 -4.12 2.89 14.51
N PHE A 67 -3.67 1.80 13.88
CA PHE A 67 -2.28 1.62 13.48
C PHE A 67 -1.80 2.76 12.57
N ASP A 68 -2.56 3.16 11.57
CA ASP A 68 -2.23 4.25 10.65
C ASP A 68 -2.07 5.58 11.39
N VAL A 69 -2.99 5.90 12.29
CA VAL A 69 -2.90 7.10 13.15
C VAL A 69 -1.62 7.07 13.99
N LEU A 70 -1.27 5.91 14.56
CA LEU A 70 -0.07 5.74 15.36
C LEU A 70 1.21 5.87 14.52
N VAL A 71 1.22 5.33 13.30
CA VAL A 71 2.33 5.47 12.36
C VAL A 71 2.53 6.94 12.00
N LEU A 72 1.47 7.66 11.63
CA LEU A 72 1.54 9.08 11.31
C LEU A 72 2.02 9.92 12.51
N ALA A 73 1.46 9.66 13.69
CA ALA A 73 1.89 10.32 14.92
C ALA A 73 3.37 10.01 15.22
N GLY A 74 3.81 8.77 15.02
CA GLY A 74 5.21 8.37 15.15
C GLY A 74 6.13 9.11 14.18
N ILE A 75 5.77 9.19 12.90
CA ILE A 75 6.55 9.90 11.87
C ILE A 75 6.78 11.37 12.28
N LEU A 76 5.73 12.03 12.80
CA LEU A 76 5.81 13.41 13.29
C LEU A 76 6.63 13.51 14.58
N TRP A 77 6.35 12.65 15.57
CA TRP A 77 6.95 12.73 16.90
C TRP A 77 8.44 12.41 16.94
N PHE A 78 8.90 11.48 16.10
CA PHE A 78 10.32 11.10 16.01
C PHE A 78 11.14 12.00 15.08
N GLY A 79 10.51 13.02 14.49
CA GLY A 79 11.16 13.88 13.50
C GLY A 79 11.59 13.10 12.26
N PHE A 80 10.90 11.99 11.95
CA PHE A 80 11.23 11.15 10.80
C PHE A 80 11.03 11.95 9.50
N SER A 81 10.02 12.83 9.47
CA SER A 81 9.83 13.80 8.39
C SER A 81 11.08 14.66 8.14
N GLY A 82 11.76 15.14 9.20
CA GLY A 82 13.00 15.90 9.06
C GLY A 82 14.16 15.07 8.51
N ARG A 83 14.25 13.79 8.89
CA ARG A 83 15.25 12.86 8.33
C ARG A 83 14.99 12.56 6.86
N ILE A 84 13.73 12.31 6.50
CA ILE A 84 13.31 12.14 5.10
C ILE A 84 13.66 13.38 4.31
N LYS A 85 13.30 14.58 4.80
CA LYS A 85 13.63 15.86 4.17
C LYS A 85 15.13 15.99 3.88
N ASN A 86 15.98 15.72 4.88
CA ASN A 86 17.44 15.78 4.72
C ASN A 86 17.95 14.76 3.69
N LEU A 87 17.35 13.57 3.63
CA LEU A 87 17.68 12.56 2.62
C LEU A 87 17.25 13.03 1.22
N SER A 88 16.04 13.59 1.08
CA SER A 88 15.51 14.13 -0.16
C SER A 88 16.34 15.30 -0.69
N GLU A 89 16.84 16.17 0.19
CA GLU A 89 17.77 17.25 -0.16
C GLU A 89 19.08 16.69 -0.71
N LYS A 90 19.68 15.70 -0.03
CA LYS A 90 20.91 15.05 -0.50
C LYS A 90 20.73 14.38 -1.85
N LEU A 91 19.60 13.72 -2.09
CA LEU A 91 19.27 13.08 -3.37
C LEU A 91 19.05 14.12 -4.47
N ALA A 92 18.33 15.22 -4.17
CA ALA A 92 18.16 16.31 -5.12
C ALA A 92 19.48 16.99 -5.47
N ASP A 93 20.36 17.19 -4.49
CA ASP A 93 21.71 17.73 -4.68
C ASP A 93 22.60 16.79 -5.47
N TRP A 94 22.57 15.49 -5.17
CA TRP A 94 23.27 14.46 -5.93
C TRP A 94 22.82 14.49 -7.41
N LEU A 95 21.50 14.49 -7.62
CA LEU A 95 20.89 14.52 -8.94
C LEU A 95 21.30 15.78 -9.74
N HIS A 96 21.36 16.96 -9.11
CA HIS A 96 21.76 18.21 -9.77
C HIS A 96 23.27 18.38 -9.93
N ARG A 97 24.09 17.78 -9.05
CA ARG A 97 25.55 17.75 -9.20
C ARG A 97 25.96 16.94 -10.42
N GLN A 98 25.18 15.94 -10.79
CA GLN A 98 25.38 15.14 -12.00
C GLN A 98 24.90 15.93 -13.23
N ARG A 99 25.76 16.84 -13.71
CA ARG A 99 25.52 17.79 -14.83
C ARG A 99 25.06 17.09 -16.12
N SER A 100 23.74 17.03 -16.37
CA SER A 100 22.97 16.97 -17.65
C SER A 100 22.77 15.73 -18.56
N PRO A 101 23.62 14.68 -18.73
CA PRO A 101 23.34 13.62 -19.72
C PRO A 101 22.33 12.58 -19.22
N LEU A 102 22.27 12.33 -17.91
CA LEU A 102 21.28 11.40 -17.31
C LEU A 102 19.85 11.91 -17.47
N PHE A 103 19.65 13.23 -17.46
CA PHE A 103 18.34 13.83 -17.69
C PHE A 103 17.91 13.76 -19.14
N PHE A 104 18.83 14.01 -20.07
CA PHE A 104 18.58 13.82 -21.49
C PHE A 104 18.28 12.35 -21.80
N ALA A 105 19.01 11.42 -21.17
CA ALA A 105 18.78 9.99 -21.27
C ALA A 105 17.48 9.53 -20.61
N ALA A 106 17.06 10.13 -19.49
CA ALA A 106 15.79 9.83 -18.83
C ALA A 106 14.59 10.37 -19.63
N SER A 107 14.67 11.60 -20.17
CA SER A 107 13.65 12.13 -21.07
C SER A 107 13.60 11.36 -22.38
N LEU A 108 14.75 10.95 -22.93
CA LEU A 108 14.83 10.12 -24.13
C LEU A 108 14.32 8.70 -23.85
N GLY A 109 14.63 8.13 -22.68
CA GLY A 109 14.14 6.83 -22.24
C GLY A 109 12.63 6.81 -22.06
N LEU A 110 12.05 7.91 -21.56
CA LEU A 110 10.60 8.05 -21.46
C LEU A 110 9.93 8.17 -22.84
N VAL A 111 10.53 8.94 -23.76
CA VAL A 111 10.07 9.03 -25.16
C VAL A 111 10.19 7.66 -25.86
N LEU A 112 11.28 6.93 -25.63
CA LEU A 112 11.49 5.59 -26.19
C LEU A 112 10.53 4.56 -25.58
N ALA A 113 10.25 4.64 -24.28
CA ALA A 113 9.29 3.76 -23.62
C ALA A 113 7.87 4.00 -24.14
N LEU A 114 7.45 5.26 -24.27
CA LEU A 114 6.19 5.63 -24.92
C LEU A 114 6.14 5.12 -26.37
N ALA A 115 7.20 5.34 -27.15
CA ALA A 115 7.29 4.87 -28.53
C ALA A 115 7.25 3.34 -28.63
N LEU A 116 7.91 2.62 -27.72
CA LEU A 116 7.85 1.15 -27.68
C LEU A 116 6.45 0.68 -27.31
N SER A 117 5.81 1.28 -26.30
CA SER A 117 4.43 0.93 -25.92
C SER A 117 3.49 1.05 -27.11
N PHE A 118 3.57 2.15 -27.87
CA PHE A 118 2.81 2.33 -29.11
C PHE A 118 3.21 1.33 -30.22
N ALA A 119 4.50 1.06 -30.40
CA ALA A 119 4.98 0.12 -31.43
C ALA A 119 4.60 -1.35 -31.12
N THR A 120 4.42 -1.69 -29.85
CA THR A 120 4.00 -3.04 -29.40
C THR A 120 2.50 -3.18 -29.20
N ALA A 121 1.73 -2.12 -29.47
CA ALA A 121 0.27 -2.17 -29.42
C ALA A 121 -0.24 -3.17 -30.47
N THR A 122 -0.98 -4.18 -30.01
CA THR A 122 -1.63 -5.17 -30.90
C THR A 122 -3.11 -5.21 -30.59
N ASP A 123 -3.92 -5.73 -31.51
CA ASP A 123 -5.37 -5.86 -31.31
C ASP A 123 -5.74 -6.67 -30.05
N LYS A 124 -4.83 -7.55 -29.59
CA LYS A 124 -5.01 -8.37 -28.38
C LYS A 124 -4.58 -7.66 -27.09
N HIS A 125 -3.70 -6.66 -27.19
CA HIS A 125 -3.17 -5.90 -26.06
C HIS A 125 -3.09 -4.41 -26.46
N PRO A 126 -4.25 -3.71 -26.51
CA PRO A 126 -4.27 -2.29 -26.79
C PRO A 126 -3.58 -1.53 -25.66
N VAL A 127 -2.85 -0.47 -26.01
CA VAL A 127 -2.28 0.43 -25.00
C VAL A 127 -3.44 1.19 -24.37
N GLU A 128 -3.69 0.92 -23.09
CA GLU A 128 -4.74 1.61 -22.35
C GLU A 128 -4.41 3.10 -22.26
N ALA A 129 -5.38 3.97 -22.56
CA ALA A 129 -5.21 5.42 -22.51
C ALA A 129 -4.65 5.90 -21.15
N GLY A 130 -4.98 5.21 -20.06
CA GLY A 130 -4.46 5.49 -18.73
C GLY A 130 -2.94 5.34 -18.63
N SER A 131 -2.35 4.31 -19.28
CA SER A 131 -0.90 4.08 -19.28
C SER A 131 -0.11 5.16 -20.03
N LEU A 132 -0.70 5.72 -21.08
CA LEU A 132 -0.10 6.81 -21.86
C LEU A 132 -0.12 8.13 -21.11
N VAL A 133 -1.29 8.49 -20.56
CA VAL A 133 -1.44 9.66 -19.70
C VAL A 133 -0.45 9.57 -18.55
N PHE A 134 -0.32 8.39 -17.95
CA PHE A 134 0.61 8.13 -16.87
C PHE A 134 2.08 8.36 -17.26
N ALA A 135 2.53 7.78 -18.38
CA ALA A 135 3.90 7.96 -18.85
C ALA A 135 4.20 9.44 -19.18
N VAL A 136 3.26 10.17 -19.77
CA VAL A 136 3.41 11.61 -20.04
C VAL A 136 3.52 12.40 -18.74
N LEU A 137 2.64 12.17 -17.76
CA LEU A 137 2.68 12.87 -16.47
C LEU A 137 4.01 12.64 -15.75
N TRP A 138 4.53 11.40 -15.72
CA TRP A 138 5.83 11.12 -15.13
C TRP A 138 6.99 11.72 -15.91
N GLY A 139 6.88 11.80 -17.23
CA GLY A 139 7.81 12.56 -18.06
C GLY A 139 7.90 14.01 -17.64
N VAL A 140 6.75 14.65 -17.45
CA VAL A 140 6.67 16.03 -16.97
C VAL A 140 7.27 16.15 -15.56
N VAL A 141 6.90 15.27 -14.62
CA VAL A 141 7.48 15.26 -13.26
C VAL A 141 8.99 15.11 -13.30
N ALA A 142 9.53 14.20 -14.13
CA ALA A 142 10.97 13.98 -14.27
C ALA A 142 11.68 15.21 -14.88
N LEU A 143 11.07 15.86 -15.88
CA LEU A 143 11.59 17.08 -16.48
C LEU A 143 11.66 18.23 -15.45
N PHE A 144 10.57 18.45 -14.70
CA PHE A 144 10.53 19.49 -13.67
C PHE A 144 11.48 19.18 -12.50
N ALA A 145 11.56 17.92 -12.07
CA ALA A 145 12.51 17.48 -11.06
C ALA A 145 13.96 17.71 -11.52
N GLY A 146 14.25 17.44 -12.79
CA GLY A 146 15.59 17.66 -13.32
C GLY A 146 15.96 19.11 -13.56
N ARG A 147 14.97 19.95 -13.87
CA ARG A 147 15.19 21.37 -14.10
C ARG A 147 15.30 22.16 -12.80
N TYR A 148 14.52 21.77 -11.78
CA TYR A 148 14.34 22.54 -10.55
C TYR A 148 14.66 21.69 -9.32
N ARG A 149 15.78 22.01 -8.66
CA ARG A 149 16.22 21.38 -7.41
C ARG A 149 15.14 21.30 -6.34
N ASN A 150 14.41 22.39 -6.13
CA ASN A 150 13.34 22.46 -5.13
C ASN A 150 12.17 21.53 -5.47
N TYR A 151 11.94 21.27 -6.77
CA TYR A 151 10.93 20.32 -7.20
C TYR A 151 11.41 18.88 -7.01
N ALA A 152 12.65 18.55 -7.41
CA ALA A 152 13.25 17.24 -7.14
C ALA A 152 13.21 16.87 -5.64
N MET A 153 13.54 17.82 -4.77
CA MET A 153 13.46 17.60 -3.32
C MET A 153 12.05 17.19 -2.88
N LYS A 154 11.00 17.86 -3.38
CA LYS A 154 9.60 17.52 -3.06
C LYS A 154 9.21 16.15 -3.59
N VAL A 155 9.60 15.82 -4.81
CA VAL A 155 9.36 14.50 -5.42
C VAL A 155 10.01 13.40 -4.59
N PHE A 156 11.31 13.54 -4.26
CA PHE A 156 11.99 12.57 -3.41
C PHE A 156 11.38 12.47 -2.02
N TYR A 157 10.91 13.58 -1.45
CA TYR A 157 10.24 13.57 -0.16
C TYR A 157 8.97 12.71 -0.20
N ILE A 158 8.11 12.93 -1.19
CA ILE A 158 6.87 12.16 -1.36
C ILE A 158 7.20 10.69 -1.60
N LEU A 159 8.12 10.37 -2.52
CA LEU A 159 8.49 8.99 -2.84
C LEU A 159 9.04 8.23 -1.62
N ILE A 160 9.95 8.83 -0.86
CA ILE A 160 10.52 8.19 0.33
C ILE A 160 9.46 8.02 1.42
N LEU A 161 8.60 9.03 1.63
CA LEU A 161 7.54 8.97 2.62
C LEU A 161 6.51 7.88 2.27
N SER A 162 6.02 7.87 1.02
CA SER A 162 5.08 6.87 0.52
C SER A 162 5.67 5.46 0.62
N LEU A 163 6.94 5.29 0.21
CA LEU A 163 7.63 4.00 0.33
C LEU A 163 7.77 3.55 1.78
N ALA A 164 8.10 4.47 2.70
CA ALA A 164 8.21 4.15 4.12
C ALA A 164 6.87 3.70 4.71
N ILE A 165 5.78 4.41 4.42
CA ILE A 165 4.42 4.04 4.86
C ILE A 165 4.02 2.69 4.27
N TRP A 166 4.25 2.49 2.97
CA TRP A 166 3.95 1.24 2.29
C TRP A 166 4.71 0.05 2.89
N LEU A 167 6.00 0.20 3.17
CA LEU A 167 6.81 -0.85 3.81
C LEU A 167 6.34 -1.17 5.23
N ILE A 168 5.90 -0.17 6.00
CA ILE A 168 5.34 -0.37 7.35
C ILE A 168 4.00 -1.12 7.28
N GLY A 169 3.18 -0.84 6.27
CA GLY A 169 1.90 -1.53 6.04
C GLY A 169 2.01 -2.90 5.39
N LEU A 170 3.15 -3.23 4.78
CA LEU A 170 3.36 -4.48 4.02
C LEU A 170 3.07 -5.75 4.85
N PRO A 171 3.53 -5.89 6.11
CA PRO A 171 3.23 -7.07 6.92
C PRO A 171 1.73 -7.22 7.22
N LEU A 172 1.02 -6.11 7.43
CA LEU A 172 -0.42 -6.10 7.65
C LEU A 172 -1.17 -6.51 6.38
N SER A 173 -0.74 -5.99 5.22
CA SER A 173 -1.27 -6.38 3.91
C SER A 173 -1.08 -7.87 3.65
N TYR A 174 0.10 -8.41 3.96
CA TYR A 174 0.39 -9.85 3.85
C TYR A 174 -0.54 -10.69 4.71
N TYR A 175 -0.68 -10.34 5.99
CA TYR A 175 -1.52 -11.11 6.90
C TYR A 175 -2.98 -11.12 6.45
N ARG A 176 -3.51 -9.96 6.03
CA ARG A 176 -4.91 -9.85 5.59
C ARG A 176 -5.15 -10.48 4.22
N GLY A 177 -4.38 -10.08 3.22
CA GLY A 177 -4.61 -10.45 1.82
C GLY A 177 -4.08 -11.83 1.44
N PHE A 178 -3.12 -12.38 2.20
CA PHE A 178 -2.60 -13.71 1.94
C PHE A 178 -3.02 -14.70 3.02
N VAL A 179 -2.61 -14.50 4.27
CA VAL A 179 -2.80 -15.50 5.35
C VAL A 179 -4.28 -15.75 5.67
N ILE A 180 -5.05 -14.69 5.90
CA ILE A 180 -6.48 -14.82 6.23
C ILE A 180 -7.25 -15.41 5.05
N GLU A 181 -7.03 -14.92 3.82
CA GLU A 181 -7.76 -15.42 2.65
C GLU A 181 -7.49 -16.91 2.38
N HIS A 182 -6.26 -17.39 2.61
CA HIS A 182 -5.94 -18.82 2.50
C HIS A 182 -6.57 -19.64 3.63
N HIS A 183 -6.62 -19.10 4.85
CA HIS A 183 -7.26 -19.78 5.99
C HIS A 183 -8.76 -20.01 5.74
N PHE A 184 -9.44 -19.05 5.10
CA PHE A 184 -10.86 -19.18 4.73
C PHE A 184 -11.08 -19.79 3.33
N SER A 185 -10.02 -20.30 2.66
CA SER A 185 -10.10 -20.85 1.30
C SER A 185 -10.74 -19.91 0.27
N LEU A 186 -10.57 -18.60 0.45
CA LEU A 186 -11.12 -17.55 -0.42
C LEU A 186 -10.20 -17.22 -1.60
N SER A 187 -8.91 -17.57 -1.50
CA SER A 187 -7.90 -17.29 -2.51
C SER A 187 -7.09 -18.54 -2.81
N THR A 188 -6.78 -18.72 -4.10
CA THR A 188 -5.88 -19.76 -4.63
C THR A 188 -4.57 -19.15 -5.14
N GLN A 189 -4.34 -17.87 -4.88
CA GLN A 189 -3.21 -17.12 -5.39
C GLN A 189 -1.91 -17.56 -4.71
N THR A 190 -0.84 -17.75 -5.47
CA THR A 190 0.49 -18.04 -4.89
C THR A 190 1.08 -16.79 -4.22
N PHE A 191 2.01 -16.99 -3.28
CA PHE A 191 2.72 -15.88 -2.63
C PHE A 191 3.40 -14.93 -3.64
N GLY A 192 3.99 -15.49 -4.69
CA GLY A 192 4.64 -14.69 -5.75
C GLY A 192 3.65 -13.80 -6.50
N ASN A 193 2.46 -14.32 -6.80
CA ASN A 193 1.41 -13.54 -7.46
C ASN A 193 0.87 -12.45 -6.53
N TRP A 194 0.63 -12.77 -5.24
CA TRP A 194 0.22 -11.79 -4.23
C TRP A 194 1.25 -10.66 -4.09
N LEU A 195 2.54 -11.01 -4.03
CA LEU A 195 3.62 -10.03 -3.92
C LEU A 195 3.72 -9.16 -5.17
N ALA A 196 3.59 -9.76 -6.36
CA ALA A 196 3.59 -9.03 -7.62
C ALA A 196 2.44 -8.01 -7.68
N ASP A 197 1.24 -8.40 -7.26
CA ASP A 197 0.07 -7.52 -7.25
C ASP A 197 0.18 -6.44 -6.16
N THR A 198 0.73 -6.78 -5.00
CA THR A 198 1.01 -5.82 -3.92
C THR A 198 2.04 -4.78 -4.35
N ILE A 199 3.08 -5.19 -5.07
CA ILE A 199 4.10 -4.29 -5.64
C ILE A 199 3.47 -3.39 -6.71
N LYS A 200 2.68 -3.94 -7.65
CA LYS A 200 1.98 -3.15 -8.67
C LYS A 200 1.05 -2.11 -8.01
N SER A 201 0.28 -2.53 -7.01
CA SER A 201 -0.61 -1.64 -6.25
C SER A 201 0.19 -0.55 -5.52
N GLY A 202 1.32 -0.88 -4.90
CA GLY A 202 2.20 0.08 -4.24
C GLY A 202 2.78 1.10 -5.22
N TYR A 203 3.20 0.66 -6.41
CA TYR A 203 3.63 1.56 -7.48
C TYR A 203 2.53 2.50 -7.94
N ILE A 204 1.28 2.04 -7.98
CA ILE A 204 0.12 2.87 -8.35
C ILE A 204 -0.28 3.82 -7.21
N GLY A 205 -0.18 3.39 -5.95
CA GLY A 205 -0.57 4.20 -4.78
C GLY A 205 0.46 5.22 -4.32
N ALA A 206 1.73 5.08 -4.72
CA ALA A 206 2.78 6.07 -4.49
C ALA A 206 2.71 7.27 -5.46
N LEU A 207 1.74 7.26 -6.37
CA LEU A 207 1.44 8.28 -7.38
C LEU A 207 0.41 9.28 -6.86
#